data_AF-A0A9D1PIX0-F1
#
_entry.id   AF-A0A9D1PIX0-F1
#
_cell.length_a   1.000
_cell.length_b   1.000
_cell.length_c   1.000
_cell.angle_alpha   90.00
_cell.angle_beta   90.00
_cell.angle_gamma   90.00
#
_symmetry.space_group_name_H-M   'P 1'
#
loop_
_entity.id
_entity.type
_entity.pdbx_description
1 polymer ?
#
loop_
_entity_poly.entity_id
_entity_poly.type
_entity_poly.pdbx_seq_one_letter_code
_entity_poly.pdbx_strand_id
1 'polypeptide(L)'
;AITKGKSAAFLSIEGAELVPTYEHLQKAYDAGVRMITLSWNYQNKYATGAMLDNDAVLTAEGKTFVDNLVKKNIIIDVSHLSEHGFWDVCTQTEAPFVASHSNSRSVHHHLRNLTDLQFSEIIRRGGLCGINLYSRFLSNKDESSFADALKHIEHFCSLGGEDCLALGCDFDGCDNLPKEIKSAGDMQKFAEYMLKHNYAQSIVDNIFYNNANKFIHRML
;
A
#
# COMPACT_ATOMS: atom_id res chain seq x y z
N ALA A 1 -17.65 -11.36 8.27
CA ALA A 1 -17.53 -10.73 9.60
C ALA A 1 -18.41 -9.48 9.70
N ILE A 2 -18.25 -8.53 8.76
CA ILE A 2 -18.89 -7.20 8.77
C ILE A 2 -20.42 -7.26 8.83
N THR A 3 -21.09 -8.08 8.01
CA THR A 3 -22.56 -8.23 8.03
C THR A 3 -23.12 -8.76 9.37
N LYS A 4 -22.25 -9.30 10.24
CA LYS A 4 -22.58 -9.77 11.58
C LYS A 4 -22.10 -8.80 12.67
N GLY A 5 -21.75 -7.56 12.32
CA GLY A 5 -21.28 -6.53 13.25
C GLY A 5 -19.89 -6.81 13.84
N LYS A 6 -19.06 -7.63 13.18
CA LYS A 6 -17.69 -7.94 13.63
C LYS A 6 -16.66 -7.33 12.69
N SER A 7 -15.50 -6.94 13.21
CA SER A 7 -14.34 -6.54 12.41
C SER A 7 -13.85 -7.70 11.54
N ALA A 8 -13.51 -7.41 10.29
CA ALA A 8 -12.78 -8.32 9.43
C ALA A 8 -11.28 -8.07 9.60
N ALA A 9 -10.49 -9.13 9.55
CA ALA A 9 -9.04 -9.07 9.51
C ALA A 9 -8.55 -10.11 8.50
N PHE A 10 -7.48 -9.78 7.78
CA PHE A 10 -6.72 -10.73 6.98
C PHE A 10 -5.25 -10.56 7.34
N LEU A 11 -4.48 -11.64 7.24
CA LEU A 11 -3.08 -11.65 7.65
C LEU A 11 -2.19 -11.23 6.48
N SER A 12 -1.24 -10.34 6.75
CA SER A 12 -0.16 -9.97 5.84
C SER A 12 1.20 -10.22 6.50
N ILE A 13 2.24 -10.32 5.68
CA ILE A 13 3.64 -10.33 6.12
C ILE A 13 4.33 -9.15 5.44
N GLU A 14 4.96 -8.28 6.23
CA GLU A 14 5.81 -7.21 5.72
C GLU A 14 7.27 -7.67 5.78
N GLY A 15 7.90 -7.88 4.62
CA GLY A 15 9.26 -8.41 4.51
C GLY A 15 9.30 -9.90 4.15
N ALA A 16 9.65 -10.20 2.90
CA ALA A 16 9.68 -11.57 2.38
C ALA A 16 10.78 -12.44 3.01
N GLU A 17 11.76 -11.88 3.71
CA GLU A 17 12.78 -12.63 4.45
C GLU A 17 12.19 -13.59 5.50
N LEU A 18 10.97 -13.32 5.98
CA LEU A 18 10.23 -14.17 6.93
C LEU A 18 9.68 -15.44 6.28
N VAL A 19 9.67 -15.52 4.94
CA VAL A 19 9.24 -16.69 4.17
C VAL A 19 10.36 -17.16 3.23
N PRO A 20 11.52 -17.59 3.77
CA PRO A 20 12.74 -17.80 2.99
C PRO A 20 12.68 -19.00 2.04
N THR A 21 11.67 -19.87 2.13
CA THR A 21 11.50 -21.01 1.23
C THR A 21 10.03 -21.17 0.85
N TYR A 22 9.78 -21.96 -0.20
CA TYR A 22 8.41 -22.29 -0.61
C TYR A 22 7.63 -23.02 0.50
N GLU A 23 8.29 -23.80 1.35
CA GLU A 23 7.66 -24.45 2.50
C GLU A 23 7.18 -23.42 3.53
N HIS A 24 7.97 -22.38 3.81
CA HIS A 24 7.56 -21.28 4.70
C HIS A 24 6.40 -20.48 4.08
N LEU A 25 6.44 -20.25 2.77
CA LEU A 25 5.33 -19.62 2.06
C LEU A 25 4.04 -20.46 2.16
N GLN A 26 4.15 -21.78 2.06
CA GLN A 26 3.01 -22.69 2.25
C GLN A 26 2.47 -22.61 3.67
N LYS A 27 3.34 -22.66 4.68
CA LYS A 27 2.93 -22.50 6.10
C LYS A 27 2.23 -21.17 6.35
N ALA A 28 2.75 -20.07 5.80
CA ALA A 28 2.12 -18.75 5.90
C ALA A 28 0.72 -18.74 5.25
N TYR A 29 0.60 -19.30 4.05
CA TYR A 29 -0.68 -19.41 3.35
C TYR A 29 -1.71 -20.23 4.15
N ASP A 30 -1.29 -21.38 4.68
CA ASP A 30 -2.16 -22.27 5.47
C ASP A 30 -2.58 -21.63 6.79
N ALA A 31 -1.72 -20.78 7.38
CA ALA A 31 -2.04 -19.96 8.55
C ALA A 31 -3.01 -18.79 8.24
N GLY A 32 -3.30 -18.53 6.97
CA GLY A 32 -4.25 -17.50 6.54
C GLY A 32 -3.63 -16.22 5.99
N VAL A 33 -2.32 -16.18 5.73
CA VAL A 33 -1.66 -15.04 5.08
C VAL A 33 -2.13 -14.91 3.63
N ARG A 34 -2.48 -13.69 3.23
CA ARG A 34 -3.02 -13.38 1.89
C ARG A 34 -2.36 -12.21 1.19
N MET A 35 -1.43 -11.52 1.85
CA MET A 35 -0.64 -10.43 1.26
C MET A 35 0.80 -10.47 1.79
N ILE A 36 1.79 -10.25 0.93
CA ILE A 36 3.21 -10.22 1.32
C ILE A 36 3.93 -9.05 0.66
N THR A 37 4.60 -8.24 1.47
CA THR A 37 5.48 -7.14 1.04
C THR A 37 6.87 -7.68 0.72
N LEU A 38 7.39 -7.39 -0.48
CA LEU A 38 8.63 -8.03 -0.98
C LEU A 38 9.89 -7.65 -0.19
N SER A 39 9.98 -6.42 0.30
CA SER A 39 11.07 -5.93 1.14
C SER A 39 10.54 -4.94 2.16
N TRP A 40 11.33 -4.67 3.21
CA TRP A 40 11.19 -3.45 4.01
C TRP A 40 12.27 -2.44 3.58
N ASN A 41 12.72 -1.52 4.43
CA ASN A 41 13.74 -0.51 4.13
C ASN A 41 15.19 -1.05 4.04
N TYR A 42 15.38 -2.36 3.80
CA TYR A 42 16.68 -3.00 3.65
C TYR A 42 16.66 -4.01 2.50
N GLN A 43 17.83 -4.54 2.17
CA GLN A 43 17.98 -5.64 1.23
C GLN A 43 17.72 -6.98 1.93
N ASN A 44 16.89 -7.82 1.32
CA ASN A 44 16.80 -9.23 1.63
C ASN A 44 17.20 -10.05 0.38
N LYS A 45 17.05 -11.38 0.43
CA LYS A 45 17.46 -12.26 -0.68
C LYS A 45 16.57 -12.16 -1.92
N TYR A 46 15.40 -11.53 -1.81
CA TYR A 46 14.42 -11.39 -2.88
C TYR A 46 14.48 -10.01 -3.54
N ALA A 47 14.60 -8.97 -2.73
CA ALA A 47 14.40 -7.58 -3.15
C ALA A 47 15.12 -6.60 -2.22
N THR A 48 15.18 -5.35 -2.65
CA THR A 48 15.75 -4.23 -1.89
C THR A 48 14.72 -3.13 -1.69
N GLY A 49 14.73 -2.50 -0.51
CA GLY A 49 13.89 -1.35 -0.24
C GLY A 49 14.40 -0.04 -0.86
N ALA A 50 13.46 0.83 -1.25
CA ALA A 50 13.71 2.15 -1.85
C ALA A 50 14.58 3.08 -0.98
N MET A 51 14.53 2.93 0.34
CA MET A 51 15.36 3.71 1.26
C MET A 51 16.83 3.29 1.27
N LEU A 52 17.13 2.07 0.81
CA LEU A 52 18.51 1.57 0.73
C LEU A 52 19.10 1.83 -0.67
N ASP A 53 18.40 1.40 -1.71
CA ASP A 53 18.83 1.57 -3.10
C ASP A 53 17.61 1.50 -4.04
N ASN A 54 17.30 2.62 -4.69
CA ASN A 54 16.13 2.71 -5.57
C ASN A 54 16.39 2.13 -6.98
N ASP A 55 17.66 1.93 -7.34
CA ASP A 55 18.07 1.34 -8.62
C ASP A 55 18.21 -0.20 -8.53
N ALA A 56 18.10 -0.76 -7.32
CA ALA A 56 18.15 -2.20 -7.10
C ALA A 56 16.98 -2.93 -7.77
N VAL A 57 17.28 -4.04 -8.41
CA VAL A 57 16.34 -4.92 -9.11
C VAL A 57 15.92 -6.12 -8.24
N LEU A 58 14.90 -6.86 -8.66
CA LEU A 58 14.60 -8.15 -8.03
C LEU A 58 15.74 -9.12 -8.31
N THR A 59 16.10 -9.92 -7.31
CA THR A 59 17.02 -11.05 -7.53
C THR A 59 16.34 -12.13 -8.37
N ALA A 60 17.11 -13.10 -8.89
CA ALA A 60 16.53 -14.28 -9.55
C ALA A 60 15.58 -15.06 -8.62
N GLU A 61 15.92 -15.13 -7.33
CA GLU A 61 15.03 -15.69 -6.30
C GLU A 61 13.78 -14.82 -6.10
N GLY A 62 13.91 -13.49 -6.13
CA GLY A 62 12.79 -12.55 -6.06
C GLY A 62 11.79 -12.72 -7.19
N LYS A 63 12.27 -12.86 -8.43
CA LYS A 63 11.43 -13.12 -9.61
C LYS A 63 10.67 -14.44 -9.48
N THR A 64 11.36 -15.49 -9.04
CA THR A 64 10.74 -16.79 -8.75
C THR A 64 9.74 -16.70 -7.60
N PHE A 65 10.01 -15.87 -6.59
CA PHE A 65 9.12 -15.65 -5.47
C PHE A 65 7.83 -14.94 -5.89
N VAL A 66 7.93 -13.89 -6.72
CA VAL A 66 6.77 -13.22 -7.34
C VAL A 66 5.88 -14.23 -8.07
N ASP A 67 6.45 -15.12 -8.88
CA ASP A 67 5.69 -16.18 -9.56
C ASP A 67 4.95 -17.10 -8.58
N ASN A 68 5.60 -17.43 -7.46
CA ASN A 68 4.99 -18.28 -6.43
C ASN A 68 3.85 -17.58 -5.71
N LEU A 69 3.95 -16.26 -5.46
CA LEU A 69 2.86 -15.47 -4.89
C LEU A 69 1.65 -15.44 -5.82
N VAL A 70 1.87 -15.17 -7.11
CA VAL A 70 0.81 -15.17 -8.13
C VAL A 70 0.13 -16.53 -8.23
N LYS A 71 0.90 -17.63 -8.33
CA LYS A 71 0.36 -18.99 -8.41
C LYS A 71 -0.45 -19.39 -7.18
N LYS A 72 -0.13 -18.84 -6.01
CA LYS A 72 -0.83 -19.10 -4.74
C LYS A 72 -1.96 -18.12 -4.48
N ASN A 73 -2.18 -17.15 -5.37
CA ASN A 73 -3.15 -16.08 -5.19
C ASN A 73 -2.90 -15.31 -3.88
N ILE A 74 -1.62 -15.06 -3.57
CA ILE A 74 -1.19 -14.15 -2.51
C ILE A 74 -0.94 -12.80 -3.14
N ILE A 75 -1.57 -11.76 -2.59
CA ILE A 75 -1.44 -10.39 -3.07
C ILE A 75 0.00 -9.93 -2.85
N ILE A 76 0.63 -9.44 -3.93
CA ILE A 76 1.95 -8.81 -3.86
C ILE A 76 1.75 -7.39 -3.33
N ASP A 77 2.54 -7.02 -2.34
CA ASP A 77 2.64 -5.65 -1.86
C ASP A 77 4.01 -5.04 -2.21
N VAL A 78 3.97 -3.90 -2.90
CA VAL A 78 5.14 -3.17 -3.39
C VAL A 78 5.47 -1.93 -2.55
N SER A 79 4.75 -1.71 -1.44
CA SER A 79 5.25 -0.83 -0.39
C SER A 79 6.70 -1.20 -0.04
N HIS A 80 7.52 -0.20 0.25
CA HIS A 80 8.97 -0.27 0.51
C HIS A 80 9.86 -0.60 -0.66
N LEU A 81 9.38 -1.30 -1.67
CA LEU A 81 10.20 -1.79 -2.78
C LEU A 81 10.91 -0.65 -3.53
N SER A 82 12.15 -0.91 -3.96
CA SER A 82 12.86 -0.05 -4.90
C SER A 82 12.06 0.17 -6.19
N GLU A 83 12.31 1.29 -6.86
CA GLU A 83 11.62 1.65 -8.10
C GLU A 83 11.95 0.68 -9.23
N HIS A 84 13.22 0.30 -9.40
CA HIS A 84 13.57 -0.74 -10.37
C HIS A 84 12.97 -2.11 -10.00
N GLY A 85 12.90 -2.45 -8.72
CA GLY A 85 12.22 -3.65 -8.23
C GLY A 85 10.73 -3.65 -8.55
N PHE A 86 10.05 -2.50 -8.41
CA PHE A 86 8.66 -2.31 -8.81
C PHE A 86 8.45 -2.60 -10.30
N TRP A 87 9.32 -2.08 -11.17
CA TRP A 87 9.20 -2.31 -12.61
C TRP A 87 9.55 -3.75 -13.01
N ASP A 88 10.43 -4.42 -12.25
CA ASP A 88 10.66 -5.85 -12.38
C ASP A 88 9.40 -6.66 -12.03
N VAL A 89 8.65 -6.31 -10.97
CA VAL A 89 7.35 -6.94 -10.66
C VAL A 89 6.39 -6.77 -11.84
N CYS A 90 6.33 -5.58 -12.42
CA CYS A 90 5.48 -5.30 -13.58
C CYS A 90 5.86 -6.13 -14.80
N THR A 91 7.16 -6.41 -14.99
CA THR A 91 7.66 -7.26 -16.08
C THR A 91 7.37 -8.74 -15.83
N GLN A 92 7.38 -9.18 -14.57
CA GLN A 92 7.25 -10.58 -14.20
C GLN A 92 5.81 -11.11 -14.30
N THR A 93 4.80 -10.28 -14.05
CA THR A 93 3.40 -10.70 -13.99
C THR A 93 2.48 -9.59 -14.46
N GLU A 94 1.29 -9.92 -15.01
CA GLU A 94 0.18 -8.97 -15.25
C GLU A 94 -0.84 -8.94 -14.11
N ALA A 95 -0.62 -9.72 -13.03
CA ALA A 95 -1.54 -9.78 -11.90
C ALA A 95 -1.68 -8.40 -11.21
N PRO A 96 -2.87 -8.07 -10.67
CA PRO A 96 -3.04 -6.90 -9.81
C PRO A 96 -2.20 -7.03 -8.55
N PHE A 97 -1.60 -5.92 -8.12
CA PHE A 97 -0.85 -5.82 -6.87
C PHE A 97 -1.23 -4.55 -6.11
N VAL A 98 -0.71 -4.42 -4.89
CA VAL A 98 -1.06 -3.35 -3.96
C VAL A 98 0.19 -2.55 -3.59
N ALA A 99 0.05 -1.25 -3.41
CA ALA A 99 0.94 -0.45 -2.58
C ALA A 99 0.19 -0.13 -1.29
N SER A 100 0.38 -0.94 -0.25
CA SER A 100 -0.49 -0.98 0.92
C SER A 100 -0.47 0.30 1.77
N HIS A 101 0.66 1.03 1.76
CA HIS A 101 0.89 2.27 2.51
C HIS A 101 1.96 3.11 1.79
N SER A 102 1.56 3.83 0.75
CA SER A 102 2.43 4.71 -0.05
C SER A 102 1.71 5.99 -0.49
N ASN A 103 2.45 7.09 -0.68
CA ASN A 103 1.91 8.40 -1.08
C ASN A 103 2.48 8.88 -2.43
N SER A 104 2.03 10.05 -2.91
CA SER A 104 2.53 10.68 -4.15
C SER A 104 3.89 11.35 -3.98
N ARG A 105 4.87 11.00 -4.83
CA ARG A 105 6.21 11.62 -4.87
C ARG A 105 6.17 13.03 -5.48
N SER A 106 5.23 13.29 -6.40
CA SER A 106 5.01 14.61 -7.01
C SER A 106 4.50 15.63 -6.00
N VAL A 107 3.75 15.20 -4.98
CA VAL A 107 3.30 16.07 -3.87
C VAL A 107 4.39 16.25 -2.82
N HIS A 108 5.07 15.17 -2.43
CA HIS A 108 6.19 15.23 -1.50
C HIS A 108 7.30 14.27 -1.93
N HIS A 109 8.45 14.84 -2.28
CA HIS A 109 9.60 14.08 -2.77
C HIS A 109 10.26 13.28 -1.64
N HIS A 110 9.79 12.05 -1.48
CA HIS A 110 10.34 11.05 -0.57
C HIS A 110 10.49 9.71 -1.32
N LEU A 111 11.58 8.97 -1.10
CA LEU A 111 11.86 7.73 -1.85
C LEU A 111 10.80 6.64 -1.64
N ARG A 112 10.16 6.63 -0.46
CA ARG A 112 9.02 5.74 -0.17
C ARG A 112 7.74 6.09 -0.94
N ASN A 113 7.63 7.29 -1.51
CA ASN A 113 6.45 7.69 -2.27
C ASN A 113 6.57 7.22 -3.72
N LEU A 114 5.41 6.92 -4.32
CA LEU A 114 5.27 6.45 -5.69
C LEU A 114 5.43 7.60 -6.68
N THR A 115 6.12 7.35 -7.79
CA THR A 115 6.04 8.23 -8.95
C THR A 115 4.67 8.12 -9.62
N ASP A 116 4.33 9.12 -10.44
CA ASP A 116 3.06 9.13 -11.17
C ASP A 116 2.96 7.94 -12.14
N LEU A 117 4.09 7.50 -12.70
CA LEU A 117 4.16 6.32 -13.55
C LEU A 117 3.89 5.03 -12.77
N GLN A 118 4.48 4.88 -11.57
CA GLN A 118 4.19 3.72 -10.71
C GLN A 118 2.71 3.68 -10.32
N PHE A 119 2.14 4.82 -9.93
CA PHE A 119 0.72 4.89 -9.56
C PHE A 119 -0.21 4.61 -10.75
N SER A 120 0.09 5.15 -11.92
CA SER A 120 -0.67 4.88 -13.15
C SER A 120 -0.63 3.40 -13.54
N GLU A 121 0.50 2.72 -13.30
CA GLU A 121 0.62 1.29 -13.55
C GLU A 121 -0.19 0.45 -12.54
N ILE A 122 -0.24 0.87 -11.27
CA ILE A 122 -1.15 0.27 -10.29
C ILE A 122 -2.61 0.41 -10.78
N ILE A 123 -3.02 1.60 -11.24
CA ILE A 123 -4.37 1.81 -11.80
C ILE A 123 -4.62 0.89 -12.99
N ARG A 124 -3.69 0.84 -13.96
CA ARG A 124 -3.83 0.03 -15.19
C ARG A 124 -4.10 -1.45 -14.89
N ARG A 125 -3.46 -1.98 -13.86
CA ARG A 125 -3.61 -3.37 -13.41
C ARG A 125 -4.84 -3.60 -12.55
N GLY A 126 -5.60 -2.55 -12.24
CA GLY A 126 -6.69 -2.59 -11.27
C GLY A 126 -6.19 -2.85 -9.86
N GLY A 127 -4.99 -2.39 -9.50
CA GLY A 127 -4.41 -2.53 -8.17
C GLY A 127 -5.13 -1.70 -7.10
N LEU A 128 -4.48 -1.57 -5.94
CA LEU A 128 -4.94 -0.72 -4.84
C LEU A 128 -3.76 0.07 -4.26
N CYS A 129 -3.97 1.32 -3.85
CA CYS A 129 -2.98 2.14 -3.17
C CYS A 129 -3.56 2.68 -1.86
N GLY A 130 -2.97 2.29 -0.73
CA GLY A 130 -3.32 2.83 0.58
C GLY A 130 -2.56 4.11 0.89
N ILE A 131 -3.28 5.19 1.17
CA ILE A 131 -2.70 6.47 1.61
C ILE A 131 -2.06 6.28 2.99
N ASN A 132 -0.75 6.51 3.06
CA ASN A 132 0.05 6.42 4.27
C ASN A 132 -0.05 7.72 5.06
N LEU A 133 -0.30 7.62 6.37
CA LEU A 133 -0.44 8.75 7.27
C LEU A 133 0.84 9.07 8.05
N TYR A 134 1.97 8.45 7.74
CA TYR A 134 3.24 8.82 8.33
C TYR A 134 3.65 10.23 7.86
N SER A 135 3.82 11.14 8.82
CA SER A 135 4.04 12.57 8.55
C SER A 135 5.23 12.84 7.64
N ARG A 136 6.31 12.06 7.76
CA ARG A 136 7.51 12.20 6.91
C ARG A 136 7.28 11.82 5.45
N PHE A 137 6.21 11.07 5.15
CA PHE A 137 5.84 10.73 3.78
C PHE A 137 4.79 11.70 3.21
N LEU A 138 4.17 12.51 4.07
CA LEU A 138 3.16 13.49 3.71
C LEU A 138 3.75 14.89 3.46
N SER A 139 4.76 15.29 4.23
CA SER A 139 5.34 16.63 4.12
C SER A 139 6.69 16.75 4.84
N ASN A 140 7.36 17.89 4.67
CA ASN A 140 8.57 18.27 5.44
C ASN A 140 8.27 18.79 6.86
N LYS A 141 7.02 18.73 7.32
CA LYS A 141 6.63 19.22 8.65
C LYS A 141 6.89 18.13 9.69
N ASP A 142 7.29 18.54 10.90
CA ASP A 142 7.47 17.62 12.04
C ASP A 142 6.17 16.89 12.41
N GLU A 143 5.05 17.60 12.32
CA GLU A 143 3.69 17.08 12.48
C GLU A 143 2.85 17.48 11.25
N SER A 144 2.40 16.49 10.49
CA SER A 144 1.55 16.71 9.32
C SER A 144 0.09 16.98 9.74
N SER A 145 -0.80 17.17 8.75
CA SER A 145 -2.22 17.38 8.99
C SER A 145 -3.09 16.63 7.97
N PHE A 146 -4.39 16.53 8.23
CA PHE A 146 -5.34 16.03 7.24
C PHE A 146 -5.25 16.76 5.89
N ALA A 147 -4.94 18.06 5.89
CA ALA A 147 -4.75 18.83 4.65
C ALA A 147 -3.57 18.31 3.82
N ASP A 148 -2.52 17.79 4.46
CA ASP A 148 -1.35 17.26 3.75
C ASP A 148 -1.67 15.88 3.14
N ALA A 149 -2.39 15.01 3.86
CA ALA A 149 -2.92 13.76 3.30
C ALA A 149 -3.86 14.00 2.11
N LEU A 150 -4.70 15.05 2.20
CA LEU A 150 -5.66 15.36 1.14
C LEU A 150 -4.97 15.78 -0.16
N LYS A 151 -3.83 16.49 -0.11
CA LYS A 151 -3.05 16.82 -1.33
C LYS A 151 -2.60 15.57 -2.09
N HIS A 152 -2.18 14.52 -1.38
CA HIS A 152 -1.80 13.26 -2.02
C HIS A 152 -3.01 12.56 -2.65
N ILE A 153 -4.16 12.58 -1.96
CA ILE A 153 -5.43 12.05 -2.51
C ILE A 153 -5.83 12.84 -3.76
N GLU A 154 -5.83 14.17 -3.72
CA GLU A 154 -6.17 15.04 -4.86
C GLU A 154 -5.30 14.76 -6.06
N HIS A 155 -3.98 14.67 -5.85
CA HIS A 155 -3.04 14.37 -6.90
C HIS A 155 -3.31 13.00 -7.53
N PHE A 156 -3.50 11.96 -6.72
CA PHE A 156 -3.82 10.64 -7.23
C PHE A 156 -5.18 10.57 -7.93
N CYS A 157 -6.20 11.27 -7.42
CA CYS A 157 -7.49 11.39 -8.13
C CYS A 157 -7.32 12.11 -9.48
N SER A 158 -6.44 13.11 -9.58
CA SER A 158 -6.14 13.80 -10.85
C SER A 158 -5.51 12.89 -11.92
N LEU A 159 -4.91 11.76 -11.50
CA LEU A 159 -4.40 10.70 -12.37
C LEU A 159 -5.44 9.61 -12.68
N GLY A 160 -6.69 9.77 -12.25
CA GLY A 160 -7.77 8.78 -12.42
C GLY A 160 -7.82 7.70 -11.33
N GLY A 161 -7.21 7.97 -10.16
CA GLY A 161 -7.06 6.99 -9.08
C GLY A 161 -8.27 6.78 -8.17
N GLU A 162 -9.43 7.36 -8.45
CA GLU A 162 -10.60 7.39 -7.53
C GLU A 162 -11.06 5.99 -7.07
N ASP A 163 -10.99 4.98 -7.96
CA ASP A 163 -11.35 3.59 -7.67
C ASP A 163 -10.15 2.71 -7.22
N CYS A 164 -8.95 3.31 -7.16
CA CYS A 164 -7.69 2.65 -6.77
C CYS A 164 -7.26 3.01 -5.34
N LEU A 165 -7.73 4.14 -4.80
CA LEU A 165 -7.33 4.62 -3.48
C LEU A 165 -8.04 3.91 -2.33
N ALA A 166 -7.28 3.67 -1.27
CA ALA A 166 -7.75 3.21 0.04
C ALA A 166 -6.98 3.92 1.16
N LEU A 167 -7.29 3.58 2.42
CA LEU A 167 -6.49 4.00 3.58
C LEU A 167 -5.46 2.94 3.94
N GLY A 168 -4.20 3.36 4.10
CA GLY A 168 -3.05 2.54 4.47
C GLY A 168 -2.27 3.19 5.61
N CYS A 169 -2.95 3.41 6.74
CA CYS A 169 -2.56 4.44 7.71
C CYS A 169 -1.20 4.24 8.40
N ASP A 170 -0.62 3.04 8.36
CA ASP A 170 0.63 2.72 9.05
C ASP A 170 0.53 2.92 10.59
N PHE A 171 -0.65 2.64 11.15
CA PHE A 171 -0.87 2.67 12.60
C PHE A 171 0.01 1.63 13.29
N ASP A 172 0.60 2.03 14.42
CA ASP A 172 1.59 1.26 15.19
C ASP A 172 2.90 0.93 14.43
N GLY A 173 3.05 1.40 13.18
CA GLY A 173 4.25 1.22 12.34
C GLY A 173 5.09 2.49 12.16
N CYS A 174 4.60 3.65 12.62
CA CYS A 174 5.29 4.93 12.47
C CYS A 174 5.23 5.81 13.73
N ASP A 175 6.22 6.69 13.87
CA ASP A 175 6.37 7.51 15.08
C ASP A 175 5.45 8.74 15.11
N ASN A 176 5.13 9.31 13.94
CA ASN A 176 4.46 10.62 13.82
C ASN A 176 3.32 10.60 12.79
N LEU A 177 2.08 10.73 13.26
CA LEU A 177 0.88 10.85 12.43
C LEU A 177 0.41 12.32 12.30
N PRO A 178 -0.55 12.64 11.42
CA PRO A 178 -1.23 13.92 11.40
C PRO A 178 -1.71 14.35 12.78
N LYS A 179 -1.56 15.63 13.09
CA LYS A 179 -1.89 16.20 14.41
C LYS A 179 -3.29 15.91 14.91
N GLU A 180 -4.25 15.75 14.00
CA GLU A 180 -5.64 15.45 14.30
C GLU A 180 -5.87 13.99 14.76
N ILE A 181 -4.92 13.10 14.51
CA ILE A 181 -4.98 11.67 14.83
C ILE A 181 -4.24 11.39 16.14
N LYS A 182 -4.95 10.86 17.12
CA LYS A 182 -4.39 10.37 18.39
C LYS A 182 -4.58 8.86 18.57
N SER A 183 -5.49 8.26 17.81
CA SER A 183 -5.72 6.82 17.76
C SER A 183 -6.40 6.43 16.45
N ALA A 184 -6.48 5.12 16.16
CA ALA A 184 -7.25 4.62 15.02
C ALA A 184 -8.74 5.03 15.04
N GLY A 185 -9.30 5.33 16.21
CA GLY A 185 -10.68 5.83 16.36
C GLY A 185 -10.90 7.24 15.78
N ASP A 186 -9.83 7.99 15.51
CA ASP A 186 -9.92 9.35 14.97
C ASP A 186 -10.11 9.40 13.46
N MET A 187 -10.13 8.25 12.77
CA MET A 187 -10.34 8.22 11.32
C MET A 187 -11.70 8.78 10.88
N GLN A 188 -12.71 8.74 11.75
CA GLN A 188 -13.97 9.42 11.48
C GLN A 188 -13.77 10.95 11.30
N LYS A 189 -12.85 11.55 12.05
CA LYS A 189 -12.53 12.98 11.90
C LYS A 189 -11.97 13.28 10.52
N PHE A 190 -11.22 12.34 9.93
CA PHE A 190 -10.69 12.50 8.58
C PHE A 190 -11.80 12.45 7.53
N ALA A 191 -12.75 11.51 7.66
CA ALA A 191 -13.94 11.47 6.79
C ALA A 191 -14.75 12.76 6.87
N GLU A 192 -15.02 13.26 8.09
CA GLU A 192 -15.71 14.53 8.32
C GLU A 192 -14.93 15.72 7.74
N TYR A 193 -13.60 15.68 7.84
CA TYR A 193 -12.75 16.71 7.24
C TYR A 193 -12.89 16.72 5.71
N MET A 194 -12.85 15.56 5.05
CA MET A 194 -13.06 15.47 3.59
C MET A 194 -14.43 16.01 3.17
N LEU A 195 -15.50 15.62 3.87
CA LEU A 195 -16.86 16.10 3.58
C LEU A 195 -16.97 17.64 3.71
N LYS A 196 -16.34 18.23 4.74
CA LYS A 196 -16.27 19.69 4.91
C LYS A 196 -15.49 20.41 3.80
N HIS A 197 -14.65 19.69 3.06
CA HIS A 197 -13.89 20.20 1.92
C HIS A 197 -14.52 19.80 0.57
N ASN A 198 -15.84 19.58 0.55
CA ASN A 198 -16.65 19.34 -0.65
C ASN A 198 -16.39 18.02 -1.39
N TYR A 199 -15.82 17.03 -0.73
CA TYR A 199 -15.77 15.67 -1.28
C TYR A 199 -17.16 15.05 -1.23
N ALA A 200 -17.58 14.41 -2.33
CA ALA A 200 -18.81 13.64 -2.34
C ALA A 200 -18.71 12.47 -1.36
N GLN A 201 -19.82 12.15 -0.68
CA GLN A 201 -19.90 11.01 0.23
C GLN A 201 -19.42 9.70 -0.43
N SER A 202 -19.74 9.51 -1.71
CA SER A 202 -19.30 8.34 -2.47
C SER A 202 -17.78 8.20 -2.58
N ILE A 203 -17.05 9.32 -2.70
CA ILE A 203 -15.58 9.30 -2.77
C ILE A 203 -14.99 8.95 -1.39
N VAL A 204 -15.56 9.52 -0.33
CA VAL A 204 -15.18 9.19 1.05
C VAL A 204 -15.43 7.71 1.34
N ASP A 205 -16.62 7.19 1.02
CA ASP A 205 -16.94 5.77 1.21
C ASP A 205 -16.04 4.84 0.38
N ASN A 206 -15.66 5.25 -0.82
CA ASN A 206 -14.75 4.51 -1.68
C ASN A 206 -13.36 4.37 -1.08
N ILE A 207 -12.75 5.49 -0.65
CA ILE A 207 -11.42 5.52 -0.04
C ILE A 207 -11.42 4.80 1.32
N PHE A 208 -12.48 4.97 2.12
CA PHE A 208 -12.53 4.40 3.47
C PHE A 208 -12.86 2.91 3.48
N TYR A 209 -13.53 2.39 2.45
CA TYR A 209 -13.99 1.01 2.47
C TYR A 209 -14.19 0.38 1.09
N ASN A 210 -14.99 0.98 0.21
CA ASN A 210 -15.52 0.23 -0.95
C ASN A 210 -14.43 -0.24 -1.91
N ASN A 211 -13.39 0.57 -2.15
CA ASN A 211 -12.32 0.20 -3.09
C ASN A 211 -11.52 -1.00 -2.57
N ALA A 212 -11.07 -0.94 -1.32
CA ALA A 212 -10.39 -2.05 -0.67
C ALA A 212 -11.29 -3.30 -0.60
N ASN A 213 -12.57 -3.14 -0.24
CA ASN A 213 -13.51 -4.24 -0.17
C ASN A 213 -13.71 -4.92 -1.53
N LYS A 214 -13.93 -4.15 -2.61
CA LYS A 214 -14.05 -4.65 -3.99
C LYS A 214 -12.77 -5.36 -4.44
N PHE A 215 -11.61 -4.74 -4.19
CA PHE A 215 -10.31 -5.31 -4.54
C PHE A 215 -10.11 -6.67 -3.86
N ILE A 216 -10.30 -6.74 -2.54
CA ILE A 216 -10.10 -7.96 -1.76
C ILE A 216 -11.05 -9.07 -2.19
N HIS A 217 -12.34 -8.80 -2.42
CA HIS A 217 -13.29 -9.81 -2.90
C HIS A 217 -13.01 -10.28 -4.33
N ARG A 218 -12.37 -9.45 -5.16
CA ARG A 218 -11.94 -9.87 -6.50
C ARG A 218 -10.69 -10.75 -6.43
N MET A 219 -9.82 -10.49 -5.45
CA MET A 219 -8.55 -11.19 -5.32
C MET A 219 -8.64 -12.46 -4.49
N LEU A 220 -9.53 -12.57 -3.48
CA LEU A 220 -9.57 -13.65 -2.49
C LEU A 220 -10.96 -14.29 -2.39
#